data_AF-A0A9P4UIZ7-F1
#
_entry.id   AF-A0A9P4UIZ7-F1
#
_cell.length_a   1.000
_cell.length_b   1.000
_cell.length_c   1.000
_cell.angle_alpha   90.00
_cell.angle_beta   90.00
_cell.angle_gamma   90.00
#
_symmetry.space_group_name_H-M   'P 1'
#
loop_
_entity.id
_entity.type
_entity.pdbx_description
1 polymer ?
#
loop_
_entity_poly.entity_id
_entity_poly.type
_entity_poly.pdbx_seq_one_letter_code
_entity_poly.pdbx_strand_id
1 'polypeptide(L)'
;MTAFDLLPGKAVDIKGSDTSNSTSTTSNDKRQDFNAMRAIPEQNYKTCLVAIQSLQNRRGDPITAEDCKVLGKTEGAYHVVVSIGVTRKGNLERYIFRVPANGTAALWRQEDRYMMEREVELLRQIRRNTDIPVPNVIAYNTELLNTLGAPWMLTDMLPGNSAYRIWFDAPSEEPNYYRADVPSPETHRKRVTFLKSLAGHMVKLLPLEFDCIGIPEIRFTHNIQDVDACKSYKAIMGPSYHWNSMTDAFEVEMRGPFEATQDYLGYGLRDWCDQDDLQDDDPGYNDPNEDPVMLMGVYKLLQIIFNCTVFNPDRDPEKFLIHHNDLDLQNILTDKDGVVTGIIDWDGAYAGPRCIGPTATPKFLLRDWFPHECGKNLERAPFMGFMTKHYRNIYAAAVYLAGKEQGIDDIATRYTTKSALYQAIFAAIYEGGHPLDITNKVLRSIPGFRMQPSHFKKLLGKGWPAAVEYLEREIPKIFEAELPDEKFMCEVAAISAVKPPLKRGSISAVMEDFHVTQKRTKTVDVPFKVVQNFVQSLVENDMVTLNLGGLFSSPVADERPILSTPPNTRRKEKQKYRFTLEMSEKTLEPVSFGMFTH
;
A
#
# COMPACT_ATOMS: atom_id res chain seq x y z
N MET A 1 13.75 19.45 0.90
CA MET A 1 14.43 18.23 0.42
C MET A 1 13.89 17.04 1.19
N THR A 2 13.04 16.23 0.56
CA THR A 2 12.62 14.93 1.11
C THR A 2 13.78 13.94 1.07
N ALA A 3 13.69 12.85 1.84
CA ALA A 3 14.71 11.85 2.18
C ALA A 3 15.47 11.10 1.05
N PHE A 4 15.60 11.64 -0.18
CA PHE A 4 15.94 10.84 -1.35
C PHE A 4 17.07 11.38 -2.26
N ASP A 5 17.79 12.45 -1.88
CA ASP A 5 18.80 13.05 -2.76
C ASP A 5 20.24 12.90 -2.27
N LEU A 6 20.69 11.67 -2.02
CA LEU A 6 22.08 11.40 -1.62
C LEU A 6 22.72 10.25 -2.41
N LEU A 7 23.09 10.54 -3.66
CA LEU A 7 24.28 9.97 -4.31
C LEU A 7 25.10 11.08 -4.98
N PRO A 8 26.43 10.98 -5.01
CA PRO A 8 27.30 12.09 -5.39
C PRO A 8 27.49 12.16 -6.91
N GLY A 9 27.27 13.34 -7.51
CA GLY A 9 27.69 13.56 -8.90
C GLY A 9 27.03 14.73 -9.62
N LYS A 10 27.74 15.87 -9.62
CA LYS A 10 27.57 17.09 -10.43
C LYS A 10 26.32 17.94 -10.18
N ALA A 11 26.60 19.12 -9.63
CA ALA A 11 25.72 20.28 -9.63
C ALA A 11 25.22 20.54 -11.06
N VAL A 12 23.90 20.43 -11.23
CA VAL A 12 23.18 21.07 -12.32
C VAL A 12 22.18 21.99 -11.64
N ASP A 13 22.38 23.29 -11.83
CA ASP A 13 21.43 24.33 -11.45
C ASP A 13 20.09 24.06 -12.14
N ILE A 14 19.12 23.57 -11.38
CA ILE A 14 17.71 23.54 -11.78
C ILE A 14 16.94 24.38 -10.78
N LYS A 15 16.86 25.68 -11.07
CA LYS A 15 15.85 26.58 -10.51
C LYS A 15 14.48 26.08 -10.95
N GLY A 16 13.72 25.52 -10.01
CA GLY A 16 12.36 25.02 -10.26
C GLY A 16 11.86 23.95 -9.30
N SER A 17 12.44 23.82 -8.10
CA SER A 17 11.93 22.94 -7.04
C SER A 17 11.42 23.76 -5.87
N ASP A 18 10.26 24.39 -6.05
CA ASP A 18 9.47 24.89 -4.93
C ASP A 18 8.82 23.70 -4.24
N THR A 19 9.59 23.09 -3.33
CA THR A 19 9.06 22.26 -2.26
C THR A 19 8.20 23.15 -1.36
N SER A 20 6.88 23.15 -1.53
CA SER A 20 6.02 23.46 -0.40
C SER A 20 5.96 22.21 0.49
N ASN A 21 6.89 22.01 1.43
CA ASN A 21 6.88 22.71 2.71
C ASN A 21 5.72 23.70 2.79
N SER A 22 4.65 23.28 3.45
CA SER A 22 3.86 24.23 4.22
C SER A 22 4.81 24.90 5.21
N THR A 23 5.54 25.91 4.76
CA THR A 23 6.10 26.89 5.68
C THR A 23 4.90 27.54 6.37
N SER A 24 4.84 27.32 7.68
CA SER A 24 3.92 27.92 8.63
C SER A 24 2.46 27.49 8.54
N THR A 25 2.20 26.26 8.98
CA THR A 25 1.58 26.16 10.30
C THR A 25 2.53 25.31 11.12
N THR A 26 3.18 25.92 12.12
CA THR A 26 3.54 25.16 13.32
C THR A 26 2.27 24.46 13.75
N SER A 27 2.13 23.15 13.47
CA SER A 27 1.31 22.36 14.36
C SER A 27 2.02 22.49 15.69
N ASN A 28 1.50 23.35 16.57
CA ASN A 28 1.88 23.35 17.97
C ASN A 28 1.35 22.05 18.57
N ASP A 29 1.80 20.90 18.05
CA ASP A 29 1.69 19.66 18.77
C ASP A 29 2.58 19.85 20.00
N LYS A 30 1.92 20.14 21.12
CA LYS A 30 2.57 20.46 22.39
C LYS A 30 3.41 19.28 22.90
N ARG A 31 3.26 18.10 22.31
CA ARG A 31 4.03 16.91 22.65
C ARG A 31 5.29 16.73 21.81
N GLN A 32 5.68 17.67 20.95
CA GLN A 32 6.87 17.52 20.10
C GLN A 32 7.94 18.59 20.38
N ASP A 33 9.21 18.16 20.43
CA ASP A 33 10.38 19.04 20.49
C ASP A 33 11.42 18.64 19.43
N PHE A 34 11.11 18.99 18.18
CA PHE A 34 12.04 18.80 17.07
C PHE A 34 13.33 19.58 17.24
N ASN A 35 13.34 20.70 17.97
CA ASN A 35 14.56 21.48 18.16
C ASN A 35 15.57 20.72 19.03
N ALA A 36 15.11 20.11 20.13
CA ALA A 36 15.94 19.24 20.95
C ALA A 36 16.48 18.05 20.15
N MET A 37 15.64 17.37 19.37
CA MET A 37 16.07 16.24 18.54
C MET A 37 17.03 16.68 17.41
N ARG A 38 16.86 17.89 16.88
CA ARG A 38 17.76 18.46 15.88
C ARG A 38 19.14 18.74 16.46
N ALA A 39 19.20 19.19 17.72
CA ALA A 39 20.41 19.55 18.44
C ALA A 39 21.30 18.36 18.87
N ILE A 40 20.81 17.11 18.79
CA ILE A 40 21.62 15.91 19.09
C ILE A 40 22.86 15.89 18.17
N PRO A 41 24.10 15.92 18.72
CA PRO A 41 25.31 15.96 17.92
C PRO A 41 25.50 14.71 17.06
N GLU A 42 25.97 14.87 15.82
CA GLU A 42 26.26 13.75 14.91
C GLU A 42 27.22 12.72 15.53
N GLN A 43 28.18 13.19 16.34
CA GLN A 43 29.13 12.33 17.03
C GLN A 43 28.44 11.32 17.96
N ASN A 44 27.30 11.67 18.56
CA ASN A 44 26.57 10.78 19.46
C ASN A 44 25.98 9.59 18.69
N TYR A 45 25.45 9.82 17.49
CA TYR A 45 24.95 8.74 16.62
C TYR A 45 26.08 7.78 16.21
N LYS A 46 27.26 8.32 15.86
CA LYS A 46 28.44 7.52 15.52
C LYS A 46 28.90 6.68 16.70
N THR A 47 29.08 7.29 17.87
CA THR A 47 29.49 6.60 19.11
C THR A 47 28.48 5.52 19.50
N CYS A 48 27.19 5.80 19.37
CA CYS A 48 26.14 4.82 19.64
C CYS A 48 26.22 3.61 18.69
N LEU A 49 26.38 3.86 17.38
CA LEU A 49 26.49 2.79 16.38
C LEU A 49 27.73 1.92 16.60
N VAL A 50 28.87 2.54 16.90
CA VAL A 50 30.11 1.81 17.24
C VAL A 50 29.88 0.91 18.44
N ALA A 51 29.31 1.43 19.53
CA ALA A 51 29.03 0.64 20.73
C ALA A 51 28.14 -0.58 20.44
N ILE A 52 27.05 -0.39 19.68
CA ILE A 52 26.12 -1.47 19.29
C ILE A 52 26.86 -2.54 18.47
N GLN A 53 27.62 -2.12 17.46
CA GLN A 53 28.34 -3.03 16.58
C GLN A 53 29.45 -3.79 17.31
N SER A 54 30.18 -3.15 18.23
CA SER A 54 31.17 -3.82 19.09
C SER A 54 30.53 -4.89 19.98
N LEU A 55 29.32 -4.66 20.48
CA LEU A 55 28.59 -5.64 21.30
C LEU A 55 28.08 -6.82 20.48
N GLN A 56 27.56 -6.57 19.27
CA GLN A 56 26.97 -7.60 18.40
C GLN A 56 28.01 -8.42 17.63
N ASN A 57 29.13 -7.81 17.22
CA ASN A 57 30.12 -8.43 16.37
C ASN A 57 31.46 -8.63 17.08
N ARG A 58 31.45 -9.29 18.27
CA ARG A 58 32.64 -9.49 19.12
C ARG A 58 33.81 -10.22 18.45
N ARG A 59 33.58 -10.89 17.32
CA ARG A 59 34.60 -11.64 16.55
C ARG A 59 34.89 -11.05 15.17
N GLY A 60 34.21 -9.96 14.78
CA GLY A 60 34.42 -9.29 13.50
C GLY A 60 35.40 -8.12 13.60
N ASP A 61 35.65 -7.48 12.46
CA ASP A 61 36.52 -6.31 12.41
C ASP A 61 35.87 -5.15 13.18
N PRO A 62 36.58 -4.56 14.17
CA PRO A 62 36.07 -3.42 14.90
C PRO A 62 35.89 -2.23 13.96
N ILE A 63 34.85 -1.45 14.20
CA ILE A 63 34.65 -0.15 13.54
C ILE A 63 34.94 0.96 14.53
N THR A 64 35.42 2.08 14.01
CA THR A 64 35.58 3.31 14.78
C THR A 64 34.60 4.39 14.31
N ALA A 65 34.57 5.52 15.02
CA ALA A 65 33.70 6.63 14.65
C ALA A 65 34.12 7.25 13.30
N GLU A 66 35.38 7.12 12.91
CA GLU A 66 35.93 7.57 11.63
C GLU A 66 35.38 6.74 10.45
N ASP A 67 35.07 5.46 10.67
CA ASP A 67 34.43 4.59 9.66
C ASP A 67 32.96 4.95 9.43
N CYS A 68 32.38 5.77 10.32
CA CYS A 68 30.98 6.16 10.35
C CYS A 68 30.77 7.58 9.81
N LYS A 69 29.83 7.73 8.88
CA LYS A 69 29.44 9.04 8.31
C LYS A 69 27.92 9.21 8.36
N VAL A 70 27.45 10.31 8.97
CA VAL A 70 26.05 10.72 8.83
C VAL A 70 25.84 11.14 7.37
N LEU A 71 24.93 10.44 6.69
CA LEU A 71 24.63 10.65 5.28
C LEU A 71 23.59 11.76 5.13
N GLY A 72 22.59 11.80 6.01
CA GLY A 72 21.55 12.82 6.00
C GLY A 72 20.64 12.75 7.21
N LYS A 73 19.87 13.83 7.41
CA LYS A 73 18.88 13.99 8.48
C LYS A 73 17.60 14.53 7.87
N THR A 74 16.46 13.93 8.21
CA THR A 74 15.13 14.36 7.77
C THR A 74 14.17 14.29 8.94
N GLU A 75 13.04 14.97 8.83
CA GLU A 75 11.99 15.03 9.85
C GLU A 75 10.69 14.54 9.22
N GLY A 76 10.01 13.62 9.90
CA GLY A 76 8.63 13.23 9.61
C GLY A 76 7.66 14.02 10.49
N ALA A 77 6.42 13.53 10.61
CA ALA A 77 5.43 14.14 11.51
C ALA A 77 5.78 13.95 13.00
N TYR A 78 6.42 12.82 13.35
CA TYR A 78 6.66 12.44 14.75
C TYR A 78 8.12 12.08 15.06
N HIS A 79 8.97 11.94 14.04
CA HIS A 79 10.32 11.39 14.19
C HIS A 79 11.36 12.23 13.46
N VAL A 80 12.53 12.35 14.08
CA VAL A 80 13.77 12.72 13.40
C VAL A 80 14.45 11.45 12.92
N VAL A 81 14.73 11.38 11.62
CA VAL A 81 15.33 10.22 10.96
C VAL A 81 16.75 10.58 10.53
N VAL A 82 17.74 9.85 11.03
CA VAL A 82 19.16 10.06 10.71
C VAL A 82 19.71 8.84 9.98
N SER A 83 20.15 9.04 8.73
CA SER A 83 20.83 8.02 7.96
C SER A 83 22.33 8.05 8.25
N ILE A 84 22.90 6.89 8.58
CA ILE A 84 24.33 6.74 8.88
C ILE A 84 24.92 5.61 8.04
N GLY A 85 26.05 5.88 7.42
CA GLY A 85 26.81 4.94 6.61
C GLY A 85 28.05 4.45 7.35
N VAL A 86 28.35 3.15 7.25
CA VAL A 86 29.57 2.54 7.76
C VAL A 86 30.35 1.95 6.59
N THR A 87 31.61 2.34 6.44
CA THR A 87 32.47 1.80 5.38
C THR A 87 33.30 0.64 5.93
N ARG A 88 33.03 -0.58 5.46
CA ARG A 88 33.77 -1.80 5.84
C ARG A 88 34.33 -2.50 4.61
N LYS A 89 35.64 -2.70 4.55
CA LYS A 89 36.30 -3.44 3.45
C LYS A 89 35.87 -2.95 2.04
N GLY A 90 35.63 -1.65 1.89
CA GLY A 90 35.18 -1.03 0.64
C GLY A 90 33.67 -1.08 0.38
N ASN A 91 32.87 -1.73 1.24
CA ASN A 91 31.42 -1.74 1.16
C ASN A 91 30.80 -0.71 2.10
N LEU A 92 29.77 0.00 1.61
CA LEU A 92 28.99 0.96 2.40
C LEU A 92 27.72 0.29 2.92
N GLU A 93 27.69 0.00 4.22
CA GLU A 93 26.49 -0.40 4.94
C GLU A 93 25.72 0.85 5.35
N ARG A 94 24.38 0.83 5.27
CA ARG A 94 23.52 1.98 5.61
C ARG A 94 22.51 1.61 6.68
N TYR A 95 22.40 2.47 7.67
CA TYR A 95 21.53 2.31 8.82
C TYR A 95 20.68 3.55 9.03
N ILE A 96 19.55 3.39 9.71
CA ILE A 96 18.61 4.45 10.04
C ILE A 96 18.43 4.49 11.55
N PHE A 97 18.68 5.66 12.15
CA PHE A 97 18.19 6.00 13.48
C PHE A 97 16.84 6.71 13.34
N ARG A 98 15.81 6.20 14.02
CA ARG A 98 14.53 6.89 14.25
C ARG A 98 14.53 7.39 15.69
N VAL A 99 14.39 8.70 15.88
CA VAL A 99 14.36 9.37 17.19
C VAL A 99 13.02 10.08 17.32
N PRO A 100 12.14 9.68 18.25
CA PRO A 100 10.86 10.34 18.48
C PRO A 100 11.02 11.82 18.84
N ALA A 101 10.21 12.69 18.24
CA ALA A 101 10.23 14.14 18.47
C ALA A 101 9.80 14.51 19.89
N ASN A 102 9.00 13.67 20.54
CA ASN A 102 8.60 13.77 21.94
C ASN A 102 9.65 13.17 22.91
N GLY A 103 10.80 12.72 22.40
CA GLY A 103 11.83 11.99 23.14
C GLY A 103 12.65 12.82 24.14
N THR A 104 12.03 13.75 24.87
CA THR A 104 12.68 14.58 25.89
C THR A 104 12.21 14.20 27.30
N ALA A 105 12.98 14.57 28.32
CA ALA A 105 12.60 14.36 29.72
C ALA A 105 11.27 15.02 30.13
N ALA A 106 10.83 16.06 29.41
CA ALA A 106 9.58 16.74 29.69
C ALA A 106 8.35 16.06 29.04
N LEU A 107 8.55 15.27 27.98
CA LEU A 107 7.48 14.83 27.09
C LEU A 107 7.33 13.31 27.00
N TRP A 108 8.44 12.57 27.16
CA TRP A 108 8.50 11.12 27.02
C TRP A 108 7.92 10.41 28.25
N ARG A 109 6.94 9.54 28.04
CA ARG A 109 6.20 8.84 29.10
C ARG A 109 6.27 7.33 28.96
N GLN A 110 5.72 6.64 29.97
CA GLN A 110 5.69 5.19 30.01
C GLN A 110 4.86 4.61 28.86
N GLU A 111 3.81 5.31 28.45
CA GLU A 111 2.93 4.93 27.34
C GLU A 111 3.64 5.06 25.99
N ASP A 112 4.43 6.13 25.76
CA ASP A 112 5.23 6.26 24.53
C ASP A 112 6.29 5.15 24.44
N ARG A 113 6.96 4.89 25.57
CA ARG A 113 7.89 3.76 25.70
C ARG A 113 7.22 2.44 25.35
N TYR A 114 6.04 2.19 25.91
CA TYR A 114 5.27 0.98 25.65
C TYR A 114 4.97 0.84 24.16
N MET A 115 4.45 1.87 23.49
CA MET A 115 4.11 1.82 22.06
C MET A 115 5.35 1.55 21.20
N MET A 116 6.48 2.19 21.50
CA MET A 116 7.74 1.96 20.80
C MET A 116 8.27 0.54 20.97
N GLU A 117 8.20 -0.02 22.18
CA GLU A 117 8.60 -1.42 22.46
C GLU A 117 7.74 -2.41 21.67
N ARG A 118 6.45 -2.13 21.53
CA ARG A 118 5.50 -2.94 20.74
C ARG A 118 5.75 -2.86 19.24
N GLU A 119 6.08 -1.70 18.69
CA GLU A 119 6.50 -1.56 17.28
C GLU A 119 7.73 -2.45 16.99
N VAL A 120 8.73 -2.42 17.88
CA VAL A 120 9.94 -3.25 17.74
C VAL A 120 9.61 -4.74 17.71
N GLU A 121 8.73 -5.20 18.60
CA GLU A 121 8.31 -6.59 18.68
C GLU A 121 7.56 -7.04 17.44
N LEU A 122 6.63 -6.20 16.95
CA LEU A 122 5.87 -6.46 15.73
C LEU A 122 6.80 -6.60 14.50
N LEU A 123 7.72 -5.66 14.29
CA LEU A 123 8.68 -5.72 13.18
C LEU A 123 9.50 -7.02 13.21
N ARG A 124 9.96 -7.42 14.40
CA ARG A 124 10.69 -8.68 14.59
C ARG A 124 9.81 -9.90 14.29
N GLN A 125 8.54 -9.87 14.65
CA GLN A 125 7.61 -10.97 14.38
C GLN A 125 7.32 -11.10 12.89
N ILE A 126 7.01 -9.99 12.20
CA ILE A 126 6.76 -9.98 10.75
C ILE A 126 7.98 -10.56 10.02
N ARG A 127 9.18 -10.09 10.34
CA ARG A 127 10.42 -10.56 9.70
C ARG A 127 10.75 -12.02 9.96
N ARG A 128 10.33 -12.57 11.10
CA ARG A 128 10.57 -13.99 11.43
C ARG A 128 9.60 -14.94 10.74
N ASN A 129 8.35 -14.51 10.58
CA ASN A 129 7.28 -15.38 10.08
C ASN A 129 6.99 -15.17 8.59
N THR A 130 7.52 -14.11 7.99
CA THR A 130 7.25 -13.74 6.60
C THR A 130 8.53 -13.26 5.91
N ASP A 131 8.49 -13.19 4.58
CA ASP A 131 9.49 -12.55 3.73
C ASP A 131 9.07 -11.11 3.34
N ILE A 132 8.13 -10.50 4.07
CA ILE A 132 7.72 -9.12 3.83
C ILE A 132 8.93 -8.21 4.09
N PRO A 133 9.23 -7.26 3.18
CA PRO A 133 10.38 -6.39 3.33
C PRO A 133 10.08 -5.29 4.37
N VAL A 134 10.23 -5.62 5.64
CA VAL A 134 10.16 -4.65 6.75
C VAL A 134 11.57 -4.35 7.30
N PRO A 135 11.80 -3.18 7.93
CA PRO A 135 13.08 -2.85 8.53
C PRO A 135 13.53 -3.89 9.55
N ASN A 136 14.78 -4.29 9.48
CA ASN A 136 15.41 -5.12 10.50
C ASN A 136 15.79 -4.27 11.71
N VAL A 137 15.13 -4.46 12.84
CA VAL A 137 15.50 -3.77 14.09
C VAL A 137 16.79 -4.35 14.66
N ILE A 138 17.88 -3.60 14.53
CA ILE A 138 19.22 -3.98 14.99
C ILE A 138 19.35 -3.76 16.49
N ALA A 139 18.93 -2.60 16.96
CA ALA A 139 18.95 -2.21 18.36
C ALA A 139 17.94 -1.09 18.60
N TYR A 140 17.56 -0.88 19.85
CA TYR A 140 16.73 0.25 20.26
C TYR A 140 17.03 0.57 21.72
N ASN A 141 16.68 1.77 22.16
CA ASN A 141 16.69 2.15 23.57
C ASN A 141 15.52 3.10 23.82
N THR A 142 14.66 2.77 24.78
CA THR A 142 13.48 3.57 25.15
C THR A 142 13.72 4.46 26.37
N GLU A 143 14.90 4.37 26.99
CA GLU A 143 15.31 5.20 28.13
C GLU A 143 15.97 6.49 27.66
N LEU A 144 15.90 7.53 28.50
CA LEU A 144 16.58 8.81 28.23
C LEU A 144 18.06 8.80 28.61
N LEU A 145 18.47 7.94 29.57
CA LEU A 145 19.85 7.83 30.01
C LEU A 145 20.66 6.96 29.03
N ASN A 146 20.99 7.55 27.89
CA ASN A 146 21.81 6.90 26.86
C ASN A 146 22.65 7.94 26.08
N THR A 147 23.50 7.48 25.16
CA THR A 147 24.42 8.33 24.38
C THR A 147 23.72 9.47 23.62
N LEU A 148 22.47 9.29 23.17
CA LEU A 148 21.71 10.31 22.46
C LEU A 148 20.94 11.26 23.39
N GLY A 149 20.73 10.88 24.66
CA GLY A 149 19.86 11.62 25.58
C GLY A 149 18.36 11.58 25.21
N ALA A 150 17.98 10.69 24.30
CA ALA A 150 16.64 10.52 23.75
C ALA A 150 16.39 9.04 23.42
N PRO A 151 15.13 8.56 23.41
CA PRO A 151 14.80 7.23 22.91
C PRO A 151 15.13 7.11 21.40
N TRP A 152 15.47 5.92 20.94
CA TRP A 152 15.79 5.69 19.53
C TRP A 152 15.64 4.23 19.12
N MET A 153 15.38 4.03 17.82
CA MET A 153 15.42 2.73 17.15
C MET A 153 16.45 2.78 16.02
N LEU A 154 17.29 1.75 15.93
CA LEU A 154 18.26 1.56 14.86
C LEU A 154 17.83 0.40 13.96
N THR A 155 17.69 0.66 12.66
CA THR A 155 17.34 -0.33 11.65
C THR A 155 18.32 -0.35 10.48
N ASP A 156 18.24 -1.38 9.63
CA ASP A 156 18.80 -1.29 8.29
C ASP A 156 18.05 -0.23 7.45
N MET A 157 18.73 0.32 6.44
CA MET A 157 18.09 1.13 5.42
C MET A 157 17.58 0.23 4.29
N LEU A 158 16.27 0.14 4.14
CA LEU A 158 15.67 -0.64 3.05
C LEU A 158 15.99 -0.02 1.67
N PRO A 159 16.15 -0.84 0.62
CA PRO A 159 16.41 -0.36 -0.72
C PRO A 159 15.13 0.19 -1.39
N GLY A 160 15.31 1.02 -2.42
CA GLY A 160 14.21 1.55 -3.24
C GLY A 160 13.91 3.02 -2.97
N ASN A 161 12.82 3.49 -3.56
CA ASN A 161 12.30 4.85 -3.38
C ASN A 161 10.82 4.80 -3.00
N SER A 162 10.28 5.87 -2.42
CA SER A 162 8.84 5.99 -2.20
C SER A 162 8.05 5.66 -3.47
N ALA A 163 6.97 4.88 -3.33
CA ALA A 163 6.05 4.51 -4.38
C ALA A 163 5.42 5.72 -5.08
N TYR A 164 5.41 6.88 -4.42
CA TYR A 164 5.02 8.16 -5.02
C TYR A 164 5.80 8.45 -6.31
N ARG A 165 7.09 8.11 -6.36
CA ARG A 165 7.95 8.39 -7.53
C ARG A 165 7.61 7.54 -8.76
N ILE A 166 7.13 6.31 -8.58
CA ILE A 166 6.73 5.45 -9.72
C ILE A 166 5.30 5.70 -10.16
N TRP A 167 4.55 6.47 -9.37
CA TRP A 167 3.14 6.71 -9.65
C TRP A 167 2.94 7.69 -10.81
N PHE A 168 3.84 8.66 -11.01
CA PHE A 168 3.74 9.63 -12.10
C PHE A 168 4.66 9.28 -13.26
N ASP A 169 4.30 9.75 -14.46
CA ASP A 169 5.23 9.75 -15.58
C ASP A 169 6.51 10.51 -15.22
N ALA A 170 7.62 10.23 -15.90
CA ALA A 170 8.87 10.95 -15.67
C ALA A 170 8.65 12.47 -15.77
N PRO A 171 9.41 13.28 -15.01
CA PRO A 171 9.18 14.72 -14.91
C PRO A 171 9.05 15.35 -16.30
N SER A 172 7.91 15.99 -16.57
CA SER A 172 7.67 16.82 -17.75
C SER A 172 7.49 18.27 -17.31
N GLU A 173 7.47 19.20 -18.27
CA GLU A 173 7.09 20.59 -18.00
C GLU A 173 5.62 20.74 -17.58
N GLU A 174 4.80 19.70 -17.78
CA GLU A 174 3.38 19.69 -17.45
C GLU A 174 3.15 19.25 -15.99
N PRO A 175 2.21 19.88 -15.27
CA PRO A 175 1.87 19.45 -13.92
C PRO A 175 1.34 18.01 -13.87
N ASN A 176 1.75 17.24 -12.87
CA ASN A 176 1.40 15.82 -12.69
C ASN A 176 -0.11 15.52 -12.77
N TYR A 177 -0.96 16.45 -12.32
CA TYR A 177 -2.41 16.26 -12.33
C TYR A 177 -3.02 16.17 -13.74
N TYR A 178 -2.38 16.72 -14.78
CA TYR A 178 -2.88 16.63 -16.16
C TYR A 178 -2.92 15.19 -16.68
N ARG A 179 -1.97 14.37 -16.24
CA ARG A 179 -1.78 12.99 -16.71
C ARG A 179 -2.03 11.95 -15.62
N ALA A 180 -2.48 12.39 -14.43
CA ALA A 180 -2.70 11.52 -13.30
C ALA A 180 -3.71 10.39 -13.61
N ASP A 181 -4.71 10.69 -14.45
CA ASP A 181 -5.75 9.74 -14.86
C ASP A 181 -5.45 8.98 -16.16
N VAL A 182 -4.52 9.48 -16.97
CA VAL A 182 -4.13 8.91 -18.26
C VAL A 182 -2.62 8.66 -18.26
N PRO A 183 -2.13 7.72 -17.43
CA PRO A 183 -0.71 7.42 -17.38
C PRO A 183 -0.23 6.83 -18.71
N SER A 184 1.05 7.01 -19.03
CA SER A 184 1.67 6.25 -20.13
C SER A 184 1.52 4.73 -19.92
N PRO A 185 1.58 3.90 -20.98
CA PRO A 185 1.56 2.44 -20.83
C PRO A 185 2.64 1.91 -19.88
N GLU A 186 3.82 2.55 -19.85
CA GLU A 186 4.90 2.20 -18.93
C GLU A 186 4.52 2.49 -17.47
N THR A 187 3.99 3.68 -17.19
CA THR A 187 3.58 4.07 -15.83
C THR A 187 2.37 3.27 -15.37
N HIS A 188 1.41 2.99 -16.24
CA HIS A 188 0.32 2.07 -15.93
C HIS A 188 0.85 0.69 -15.52
N ARG A 189 1.80 0.13 -16.28
CA ARG A 189 2.45 -1.14 -15.92
C ARG A 189 3.13 -1.07 -14.55
N LYS A 190 3.84 0.02 -14.23
CA LYS A 190 4.46 0.24 -12.90
C LYS A 190 3.42 0.29 -11.79
N ARG A 191 2.34 1.06 -11.96
CA ARG A 191 1.24 1.18 -10.98
C ARG A 191 0.61 -0.17 -10.67
N VAL A 192 0.27 -0.96 -11.69
CA VAL A 192 -0.35 -2.27 -11.48
C VAL A 192 0.66 -3.28 -10.92
N THR A 193 1.93 -3.24 -11.36
CA THR A 193 3.01 -4.06 -10.77
C THR A 193 3.17 -3.77 -9.28
N PHE A 194 3.12 -2.49 -8.90
CA PHE A 194 3.15 -2.03 -7.52
C PHE A 194 1.98 -2.52 -6.70
N LEU A 195 0.74 -2.30 -7.16
CA LEU A 195 -0.45 -2.79 -6.45
C LEU A 195 -0.42 -4.31 -6.30
N LYS A 196 0.05 -5.03 -7.32
CA LYS A 196 0.21 -6.48 -7.28
C LYS A 196 1.26 -6.92 -6.26
N SER A 197 2.44 -6.32 -6.30
CA SER A 197 3.54 -6.64 -5.40
C SER A 197 3.16 -6.36 -3.94
N LEU A 198 2.50 -5.22 -3.69
CA LEU A 198 2.00 -4.86 -2.36
C LEU A 198 0.96 -5.87 -1.87
N ALA A 199 -0.04 -6.20 -2.68
CA ALA A 199 -1.07 -7.19 -2.34
C ALA A 199 -0.44 -8.54 -1.97
N GLY A 200 0.56 -8.99 -2.74
CA GLY A 200 1.28 -10.23 -2.48
C GLY A 200 1.99 -10.26 -1.11
N HIS A 201 2.52 -9.13 -0.65
CA HIS A 201 3.09 -9.02 0.70
C HIS A 201 2.02 -8.95 1.78
N MET A 202 0.97 -8.15 1.59
CA MET A 202 -0.08 -7.97 2.60
C MET A 202 -0.87 -9.24 2.89
N VAL A 203 -1.09 -10.09 1.88
CA VAL A 203 -1.72 -11.42 2.06
C VAL A 203 -0.93 -12.32 3.02
N LYS A 204 0.40 -12.17 3.08
CA LYS A 204 1.27 -12.99 3.95
C LYS A 204 1.11 -12.66 5.45
N LEU A 205 0.41 -11.57 5.78
CA LEU A 205 0.05 -11.23 7.16
C LEU A 205 -1.26 -11.87 7.60
N LEU A 206 -2.07 -12.41 6.69
CA LEU A 206 -3.36 -13.04 7.03
C LEU A 206 -3.23 -14.24 7.99
N PRO A 207 -2.16 -15.07 7.93
CA PRO A 207 -1.96 -16.14 8.91
C PRO A 207 -1.64 -15.65 10.33
N LEU A 208 -1.30 -14.37 10.50
CA LEU A 208 -0.98 -13.79 11.80
C LEU A 208 -2.26 -13.28 12.46
N GLU A 209 -2.93 -14.17 13.21
CA GLU A 209 -4.22 -13.92 13.87
C GLU A 209 -4.07 -13.69 15.38
N PHE A 210 -4.94 -12.84 15.93
CA PHE A 210 -4.97 -12.46 17.34
C PHE A 210 -6.37 -12.66 17.93
N ASP A 211 -6.44 -12.84 19.24
CA ASP A 211 -7.69 -13.12 19.97
C ASP A 211 -8.44 -11.87 20.40
N CYS A 212 -7.78 -10.71 20.43
CA CYS A 212 -8.41 -9.43 20.79
C CYS A 212 -7.96 -8.31 19.85
N ILE A 213 -8.75 -7.26 19.78
CA ILE A 213 -8.34 -5.95 19.26
C ILE A 213 -7.42 -5.30 20.30
N GLY A 214 -6.29 -4.76 19.86
CA GLY A 214 -5.33 -4.09 20.73
C GLY A 214 -3.90 -4.18 20.20
N ILE A 215 -2.94 -3.84 21.05
CA ILE A 215 -1.53 -3.90 20.69
C ILE A 215 -0.97 -5.26 21.08
N PRO A 216 -0.45 -6.06 20.13
CA PRO A 216 0.09 -7.37 20.44
C PRO A 216 1.39 -7.24 21.23
N GLU A 217 1.39 -7.74 22.47
CA GLU A 217 2.58 -7.92 23.30
C GLU A 217 3.16 -9.33 23.07
N ILE A 218 4.26 -9.37 22.32
CA ILE A 218 4.86 -10.62 21.86
C ILE A 218 6.15 -10.81 22.65
N ARG A 219 6.03 -11.32 23.89
CA ARG A 219 7.19 -11.61 24.74
C ARG A 219 7.84 -12.91 24.29
N PHE A 220 9.00 -12.82 23.68
CA PHE A 220 9.80 -14.01 23.36
C PHE A 220 10.32 -14.65 24.65
N THR A 221 9.64 -15.68 25.16
CA THR A 221 10.14 -16.50 26.26
C THR A 221 11.30 -17.36 25.73
N HIS A 222 12.53 -16.93 26.01
CA HIS A 222 13.81 -17.64 25.89
C HIS A 222 13.80 -19.04 25.24
N ASN A 223 14.04 -19.10 23.92
CA ASN A 223 15.15 -19.78 23.24
C ASN A 223 14.98 -19.53 21.73
N ILE A 224 15.78 -18.62 21.15
CA ILE A 224 15.64 -18.12 19.76
C ILE A 224 15.78 -19.24 18.70
N GLN A 225 16.22 -20.43 19.12
CA GLN A 225 16.50 -21.58 18.25
C GLN A 225 15.34 -22.58 18.18
N ASP A 226 14.30 -22.44 19.00
CA ASP A 226 13.14 -23.33 18.98
C ASP A 226 12.00 -22.73 18.13
N VAL A 227 11.96 -23.16 16.86
CA VAL A 227 10.98 -22.73 15.86
C VAL A 227 9.57 -23.20 16.24
N ASP A 228 9.43 -24.31 16.96
CA ASP A 228 8.13 -24.88 17.30
C ASP A 228 7.55 -24.23 18.57
N ALA A 229 8.40 -23.80 19.52
CA ALA A 229 7.98 -22.94 20.64
C ALA A 229 7.52 -21.54 20.17
N CYS A 230 8.03 -21.04 19.05
CA CYS A 230 7.60 -19.75 18.47
C CYS A 230 6.21 -19.83 17.81
N LYS A 231 5.76 -21.01 17.37
CA LYS A 231 4.44 -21.23 16.75
C LYS A 231 3.31 -21.38 17.76
N SER A 232 3.63 -21.69 19.02
CA SER A 232 2.65 -21.89 20.11
C SER A 232 2.47 -20.67 21.01
N TYR A 233 3.13 -19.54 20.69
CA TYR A 233 3.05 -18.34 21.51
C TYR A 233 1.69 -17.67 21.35
N LYS A 234 0.86 -17.72 22.40
CA LYS A 234 -0.36 -16.92 22.50
C LYS A 234 0.06 -15.47 22.78
N ALA A 235 -0.11 -14.58 21.80
CA ALA A 235 0.14 -13.15 22.00
C ALA A 235 -0.70 -12.65 23.19
N ILE A 236 -0.07 -11.92 24.11
CA ILE A 236 -0.80 -11.20 25.14
C ILE A 236 -1.27 -9.92 24.49
N MET A 237 -2.56 -9.61 24.53
CA MET A 237 -3.07 -8.38 23.95
C MET A 237 -3.06 -7.29 25.02
N GLY A 238 -2.33 -6.22 24.77
CA GLY A 238 -2.29 -5.06 25.63
C GLY A 238 -3.12 -3.90 25.09
N PRO A 239 -3.29 -2.84 25.89
CA PRO A 239 -4.03 -1.65 25.45
C PRO A 239 -3.28 -0.93 24.32
N SER A 240 -4.03 -0.12 23.59
CA SER A 240 -3.48 0.92 22.71
C SER A 240 -3.57 2.27 23.42
N TYR A 241 -2.53 3.10 23.27
CA TYR A 241 -2.48 4.44 23.81
C TYR A 241 -2.56 5.47 22.70
N HIS A 242 -3.43 6.48 22.88
CA HIS A 242 -3.70 7.51 21.89
C HIS A 242 -3.58 8.89 22.54
N TRP A 243 -3.11 9.86 21.75
CA TRP A 243 -2.91 11.25 22.18
C TRP A 243 -3.69 12.18 21.27
N ASN A 244 -5.02 12.04 21.31
CA ASN A 244 -5.94 12.71 20.38
C ASN A 244 -6.95 13.64 21.08
N SER A 245 -6.68 14.06 22.32
CA SER A 245 -7.59 14.98 23.01
C SER A 245 -7.52 16.37 22.37
N MET A 246 -8.67 16.83 21.84
CA MET A 246 -8.82 18.17 21.26
C MET A 246 -8.64 19.27 22.31
N THR A 247 -8.81 18.94 23.59
CA THR A 247 -8.77 19.87 24.72
C THR A 247 -7.41 19.86 25.41
N ASP A 248 -6.78 18.70 25.57
CA ASP A 248 -5.44 18.56 26.15
C ASP A 248 -4.56 17.57 25.38
N ALA A 249 -3.60 18.10 24.63
CA ALA A 249 -2.61 17.30 23.90
C ALA A 249 -1.83 16.31 24.79
N PHE A 250 -1.79 16.51 26.12
CA PHE A 250 -1.12 15.63 27.08
C PHE A 250 -2.00 14.54 27.67
N GLU A 251 -3.31 14.59 27.46
CA GLU A 251 -4.21 13.52 27.90
C GLU A 251 -3.95 12.27 27.07
N VAL A 252 -3.87 11.13 27.76
CA VAL A 252 -3.63 9.83 27.13
C VAL A 252 -4.88 9.01 27.26
N GLU A 253 -5.45 8.61 26.14
CA GLU A 253 -6.57 7.70 26.12
C GLU A 253 -6.04 6.27 26.00
N MET A 254 -6.47 5.40 26.92
CA MET A 254 -6.19 3.97 26.89
C MET A 254 -7.40 3.25 26.31
N ARG A 255 -7.21 2.48 25.23
CA ARG A 255 -8.27 1.69 24.60
C ARG A 255 -7.94 0.19 24.62
N GLY A 256 -8.92 -0.61 24.99
CA GLY A 256 -8.88 -2.07 24.92
C GLY A 256 -7.99 -2.75 25.96
N PRO A 257 -7.69 -4.04 25.77
CA PRO A 257 -8.06 -4.88 24.61
C PRO A 257 -9.56 -5.19 24.53
N PHE A 258 -10.06 -5.55 23.34
CA PHE A 258 -11.47 -5.93 23.11
C PHE A 258 -11.58 -7.30 22.44
N GLU A 259 -12.46 -8.18 22.93
CA GLU A 259 -12.64 -9.54 22.38
C GLU A 259 -13.55 -9.57 21.14
N ALA A 260 -14.34 -8.52 20.91
CA ALA A 260 -15.27 -8.41 19.80
C ALA A 260 -15.18 -7.04 19.10
N THR A 261 -15.37 -7.03 17.77
CA THR A 261 -15.50 -5.79 16.99
C THR A 261 -16.66 -4.92 17.47
N GLN A 262 -17.74 -5.54 17.94
CA GLN A 262 -18.91 -4.84 18.48
C GLN A 262 -18.57 -4.05 19.75
N ASP A 263 -17.85 -4.67 20.70
CA ASP A 263 -17.44 -4.01 21.94
C ASP A 263 -16.50 -2.84 21.66
N TYR A 264 -15.59 -3.03 20.70
CA TYR A 264 -14.73 -1.95 20.23
C TYR A 264 -15.58 -0.82 19.65
N LEU A 265 -16.40 -1.03 18.62
CA LEU A 265 -17.21 0.06 18.05
C LEU A 265 -18.16 0.71 19.07
N GLY A 266 -18.72 -0.07 19.99
CA GLY A 266 -19.60 0.40 21.06
C GLY A 266 -18.87 1.28 22.08
N TYR A 267 -17.60 1.00 22.40
CA TYR A 267 -16.77 1.85 23.25
C TYR A 267 -16.62 3.25 22.63
N GLY A 268 -16.17 3.33 21.38
CA GLY A 268 -15.96 4.62 20.72
C GLY A 268 -17.25 5.38 20.42
N LEU A 269 -18.38 4.68 20.25
CA LEU A 269 -19.69 5.34 20.12
C LEU A 269 -20.10 6.08 21.39
N ARG A 270 -19.90 5.45 22.56
CA ARG A 270 -20.19 6.05 23.86
C ARG A 270 -19.25 7.21 24.18
N ASP A 271 -17.98 7.07 23.81
CA ASP A 271 -16.98 8.13 23.93
C ASP A 271 -17.34 9.35 23.04
N TRP A 272 -17.81 9.11 21.82
CA TRP A 272 -18.25 10.17 20.92
C TRP A 272 -19.51 10.89 21.42
N CYS A 273 -20.50 10.14 21.92
CA CYS A 273 -21.79 10.70 22.30
C CYS A 273 -22.51 9.79 23.31
N ASP A 274 -22.69 10.28 24.54
CA ASP A 274 -23.51 9.59 25.53
C ASP A 274 -25.00 9.78 25.18
N GLN A 275 -25.74 8.67 25.19
CA GLN A 275 -27.17 8.69 24.90
C GLN A 275 -27.96 9.42 26.01
N ASP A 276 -27.43 9.41 27.24
CA ASP A 276 -28.05 10.11 28.37
C ASP A 276 -27.85 11.63 28.23
N ASP A 277 -26.69 12.09 27.74
CA ASP A 277 -26.44 13.50 27.43
C ASP A 277 -27.43 14.02 26.37
N LEU A 278 -27.74 13.22 25.34
CA LEU A 278 -28.70 13.61 24.29
C LEU A 278 -30.16 13.74 24.78
N GLN A 279 -30.47 13.24 25.97
CA GLN A 279 -31.79 13.31 26.58
C GLN A 279 -31.90 14.42 27.62
N ASP A 280 -30.79 15.08 27.97
CA ASP A 280 -30.79 16.23 28.88
C ASP A 280 -31.30 17.50 28.18
N ASP A 281 -32.00 18.35 28.95
CA ASP A 281 -32.52 19.64 28.48
C ASP A 281 -31.39 20.69 28.33
N ASP A 282 -30.23 20.49 28.98
CA ASP A 282 -29.03 21.32 28.88
C ASP A 282 -27.75 20.47 28.76
N PRO A 283 -27.50 19.86 27.59
CA PRO A 283 -26.53 18.78 27.42
C PRO A 283 -25.05 19.21 27.43
N GLY A 284 -24.72 20.45 27.82
CA GLY A 284 -23.34 20.91 27.95
C GLY A 284 -22.50 20.90 26.66
N TYR A 285 -23.09 20.64 25.49
CA TYR A 285 -22.37 20.63 24.21
C TYR A 285 -21.77 22.01 23.92
N ASN A 286 -20.45 22.04 23.73
CA ASN A 286 -19.70 23.27 23.46
C ASN A 286 -19.87 23.79 22.02
N ASP A 287 -20.57 23.08 21.12
CA ASP A 287 -20.94 23.58 19.79
C ASP A 287 -22.44 23.95 19.73
N PRO A 288 -22.78 25.26 19.79
CA PRO A 288 -24.16 25.74 19.68
C PRO A 288 -24.83 25.44 18.32
N ASN A 289 -24.12 24.81 17.37
CA ASN A 289 -24.63 24.45 16.05
C ASN A 289 -25.08 22.99 15.90
N GLU A 290 -24.83 22.11 16.89
CA GLU A 290 -25.24 20.71 16.81
C GLU A 290 -26.58 20.47 17.54
N ASP A 291 -27.60 20.07 16.76
CA ASP A 291 -28.95 19.77 17.26
C ASP A 291 -28.97 18.38 17.94
N PRO A 292 -29.23 18.26 19.26
CA PRO A 292 -29.22 16.99 19.98
C PRO A 292 -30.15 15.93 19.37
N VAL A 293 -31.28 16.36 18.81
CA VAL A 293 -32.21 15.47 18.12
C VAL A 293 -31.59 14.92 16.83
N MET A 294 -30.79 15.71 16.12
CA MET A 294 -30.05 15.22 14.95
C MET A 294 -28.99 14.21 15.37
N LEU A 295 -28.23 14.48 16.43
CA LEU A 295 -27.20 13.60 16.96
C LEU A 295 -27.79 12.24 17.39
N MET A 296 -28.96 12.23 18.02
CA MET A 296 -29.70 10.99 18.31
C MET A 296 -30.04 10.20 17.04
N GLY A 297 -30.35 10.89 15.93
CA GLY A 297 -30.55 10.25 14.63
C GLY A 297 -29.25 9.65 14.05
N VAL A 298 -28.12 10.32 14.23
CA VAL A 298 -26.79 9.80 13.86
C VAL A 298 -26.45 8.56 14.67
N TYR A 299 -26.66 8.62 15.99
CA TYR A 299 -26.43 7.53 16.92
C TYR A 299 -27.21 6.27 16.51
N LYS A 300 -28.52 6.39 16.23
CA LYS A 300 -29.34 5.29 15.73
C LYS A 300 -28.84 4.73 14.39
N LEU A 301 -28.40 5.58 13.47
CA LEU A 301 -27.81 5.11 12.20
C LEU A 301 -26.53 4.32 12.42
N LEU A 302 -25.64 4.78 13.31
CA LEU A 302 -24.42 4.07 13.65
C LEU A 302 -24.72 2.72 14.29
N GLN A 303 -25.71 2.63 15.19
CA GLN A 303 -26.16 1.35 15.75
C GLN A 303 -26.62 0.38 14.65
N ILE A 304 -27.43 0.84 13.68
CA ILE A 304 -27.85 0.00 12.55
C ILE A 304 -26.63 -0.44 11.72
N ILE A 305 -25.68 0.46 11.47
CA ILE A 305 -24.45 0.14 10.74
C ILE A 305 -23.63 -0.91 11.50
N PHE A 306 -23.40 -0.75 12.81
CA PHE A 306 -22.58 -1.65 13.62
C PHE A 306 -23.21 -3.03 13.78
N ASN A 307 -24.53 -3.15 13.61
CA ASN A 307 -25.23 -4.42 13.57
C ASN A 307 -25.06 -5.18 12.24
N CYS A 308 -24.42 -4.59 11.23
CA CYS A 308 -24.11 -5.31 9.99
C CYS A 308 -23.09 -6.43 10.26
N THR A 309 -23.23 -7.58 9.59
CA THR A 309 -22.39 -8.78 9.80
C THR A 309 -20.88 -8.54 9.66
N VAL A 310 -20.46 -7.51 8.93
CA VAL A 310 -19.03 -7.15 8.78
C VAL A 310 -18.43 -6.53 10.06
N PHE A 311 -19.26 -5.99 10.95
CA PHE A 311 -18.88 -5.38 12.23
C PHE A 311 -19.38 -6.18 13.44
N ASN A 312 -20.37 -7.05 13.22
CA ASN A 312 -20.90 -7.97 14.21
C ASN A 312 -20.96 -9.40 13.60
N PRO A 313 -19.81 -10.06 13.41
CA PRO A 313 -19.77 -11.37 12.79
C PRO A 313 -20.30 -12.45 13.75
N ASP A 314 -21.12 -13.38 13.23
CA ASP A 314 -21.69 -14.50 14.01
C ASP A 314 -20.66 -15.55 14.49
N ARG A 315 -19.35 -15.28 14.37
CA ARG A 315 -18.28 -16.26 14.65
C ARG A 315 -17.72 -16.07 16.06
N ASP A 316 -17.86 -17.10 16.90
CA ASP A 316 -17.22 -17.17 18.21
C ASP A 316 -16.13 -18.28 18.23
N PRO A 317 -14.87 -17.98 18.60
CA PRO A 317 -14.32 -16.65 18.89
C PRO A 317 -13.89 -15.88 17.63
N GLU A 318 -14.13 -14.56 17.62
CA GLU A 318 -13.62 -13.65 16.58
C GLU A 318 -12.08 -13.64 16.59
N LYS A 319 -11.49 -13.35 15.43
CA LYS A 319 -10.04 -13.25 15.26
C LYS A 319 -9.69 -11.96 14.53
N PHE A 320 -8.63 -11.32 15.01
CA PHE A 320 -8.17 -10.01 14.58
C PHE A 320 -6.84 -10.12 13.84
N LEU A 321 -6.55 -9.15 12.98
CA LEU A 321 -5.39 -9.17 12.09
C LEU A 321 -4.64 -7.84 12.19
N ILE A 322 -3.35 -7.83 11.86
CA ILE A 322 -2.56 -6.59 11.89
C ILE A 322 -3.12 -5.55 10.90
N HIS A 323 -3.45 -4.38 11.42
CA HIS A 323 -3.76 -3.18 10.67
C HIS A 323 -2.54 -2.24 10.68
N HIS A 324 -2.20 -1.70 9.51
CA HIS A 324 -1.12 -0.72 9.36
C HIS A 324 -1.74 0.69 9.29
N ASN A 325 -1.47 1.53 10.30
CA ASN A 325 -2.16 2.82 10.47
C ASN A 325 -1.90 3.83 9.35
N ASP A 326 -0.72 3.84 8.73
CA ASP A 326 -0.37 4.80 7.67
C ASP A 326 0.18 4.14 6.40
N LEU A 327 -0.56 3.18 5.84
CA LEU A 327 -0.17 2.49 4.60
C LEU A 327 -0.41 3.38 3.37
N ASP A 328 0.46 4.39 3.18
CA ASP A 328 0.43 5.35 2.06
C ASP A 328 1.70 5.25 1.18
N LEU A 329 1.69 5.87 0.00
CA LEU A 329 2.77 5.88 -1.00
C LEU A 329 4.12 6.32 -0.42
N GLN A 330 4.13 7.15 0.62
CA GLN A 330 5.36 7.59 1.31
C GLN A 330 6.02 6.48 2.14
N ASN A 331 5.21 5.55 2.67
CA ASN A 331 5.64 4.47 3.57
C ASN A 331 5.83 3.13 2.84
N ILE A 332 5.70 3.13 1.52
CA ILE A 332 5.97 1.96 0.68
C ILE A 332 7.10 2.29 -0.27
N LEU A 333 8.15 1.47 -0.25
CA LEU A 333 9.31 1.59 -1.12
C LEU A 333 9.19 0.62 -2.30
N THR A 334 9.58 1.09 -3.48
CA THR A 334 9.63 0.29 -4.69
C THR A 334 10.97 0.41 -5.40
N ASP A 335 11.28 -0.58 -6.23
CA ASP A 335 12.24 -0.42 -7.30
C ASP A 335 11.67 0.44 -8.45
N LYS A 336 12.45 0.61 -9.52
CA LYS A 336 12.07 1.41 -10.70
C LYS A 336 10.93 0.81 -11.53
N ASP A 337 10.66 -0.48 -11.38
CA ASP A 337 9.67 -1.24 -12.14
C ASP A 337 8.34 -1.37 -11.36
N GLY A 338 8.31 -0.85 -10.13
CA GLY A 338 7.15 -0.89 -9.24
C GLY A 338 7.12 -2.10 -8.32
N VAL A 339 8.17 -2.93 -8.26
CA VAL A 339 8.21 -4.04 -7.29
C VAL A 339 8.45 -3.47 -5.89
N VAL A 340 7.67 -3.91 -4.91
CA VAL A 340 7.81 -3.47 -3.52
C VAL A 340 9.11 -4.01 -2.93
N THR A 341 9.91 -3.10 -2.39
CA THR A 341 11.22 -3.39 -1.77
C THR A 341 11.27 -3.02 -0.29
N GLY A 342 10.22 -2.37 0.23
CA GLY A 342 10.12 -2.00 1.63
C GLY A 342 8.72 -1.54 2.04
N ILE A 343 8.30 -1.86 3.26
CA ILE A 343 7.13 -1.30 3.94
C ILE A 343 7.61 -0.80 5.30
N ILE A 344 7.48 0.50 5.55
CA ILE A 344 8.04 1.18 6.72
C ILE A 344 6.94 1.88 7.53
N ASP A 345 7.32 2.43 8.68
CA ASP A 345 6.44 3.21 9.56
C ASP A 345 5.27 2.41 10.12
N TRP A 346 5.61 1.33 10.84
CA TRP A 346 4.66 0.43 11.52
C TRP A 346 4.22 0.98 12.89
N ASP A 347 4.45 2.26 13.13
CA ASP A 347 4.10 2.90 14.39
C ASP A 347 2.58 2.91 14.60
N GLY A 348 2.17 2.58 15.81
CA GLY A 348 0.77 2.41 16.19
C GLY A 348 0.04 1.22 15.55
N ALA A 349 0.69 0.40 14.70
CA ALA A 349 0.05 -0.77 14.11
C ALA A 349 -0.51 -1.70 15.19
N TYR A 350 -1.75 -2.16 15.00
CA TYR A 350 -2.52 -2.88 16.01
C TYR A 350 -3.26 -4.07 15.41
N ALA A 351 -3.68 -5.02 16.25
CA ALA A 351 -4.59 -6.07 15.83
C ALA A 351 -6.01 -5.47 15.75
N GLY A 352 -6.58 -5.42 14.56
CA GLY A 352 -7.91 -4.85 14.31
C GLY A 352 -8.87 -5.83 13.60
N PRO A 353 -10.14 -5.44 13.42
CA PRO A 353 -11.15 -6.23 12.72
C PRO A 353 -10.71 -6.62 11.30
N ARG A 354 -11.07 -7.83 10.87
CA ARG A 354 -10.63 -8.38 9.56
C ARG A 354 -11.00 -7.49 8.37
N CYS A 355 -12.11 -6.77 8.46
CA CYS A 355 -12.59 -5.89 7.40
C CYS A 355 -11.69 -4.67 7.15
N ILE A 356 -10.84 -4.32 8.11
CA ILE A 356 -9.80 -3.30 7.99
C ILE A 356 -8.38 -3.87 8.16
N GLY A 357 -8.22 -5.20 8.10
CA GLY A 357 -6.93 -5.87 8.34
C GLY A 357 -5.87 -5.62 7.25
N PRO A 358 -4.88 -6.52 7.11
CA PRO A 358 -3.70 -6.30 6.26
C PRO A 358 -4.04 -6.03 4.79
N THR A 359 -5.10 -6.64 4.28
CA THR A 359 -5.53 -6.55 2.88
C THR A 359 -6.50 -5.41 2.63
N ALA A 360 -6.77 -4.56 3.63
CA ALA A 360 -7.55 -3.35 3.42
C ALA A 360 -6.87 -2.45 2.39
N THR A 361 -7.69 -1.68 1.69
CA THR A 361 -7.23 -0.76 0.64
C THR A 361 -6.29 0.29 1.26
N PRO A 362 -5.07 0.47 0.72
CA PRO A 362 -4.10 1.47 1.18
C PRO A 362 -4.67 2.90 1.22
N LYS A 363 -4.11 3.75 2.09
CA LYS A 363 -4.65 5.09 2.42
C LYS A 363 -4.84 6.00 1.20
N PHE A 364 -3.90 6.00 0.26
CA PHE A 364 -4.00 6.79 -0.98
C PHE A 364 -5.17 6.40 -1.90
N LEU A 365 -5.78 5.23 -1.68
CA LEU A 365 -6.95 4.72 -2.40
C LEU A 365 -8.26 4.95 -1.62
N LEU A 366 -8.27 5.79 -0.59
CA LEU A 366 -9.42 6.05 0.30
C LEU A 366 -10.10 7.41 0.11
N ARG A 367 -9.62 8.24 -0.83
CA ARG A 367 -9.96 9.68 -0.92
C ARG A 367 -11.45 10.02 -1.09
N ASP A 368 -12.23 9.16 -1.72
CA ASP A 368 -13.69 9.29 -1.86
C ASP A 368 -14.42 9.19 -0.52
N TRP A 369 -13.87 8.43 0.42
CA TRP A 369 -14.38 8.30 1.78
C TRP A 369 -13.68 9.22 2.79
N PHE A 370 -12.44 9.65 2.50
CA PHE A 370 -11.58 10.45 3.40
C PHE A 370 -10.88 11.64 2.73
N PRO A 371 -11.63 12.65 2.25
CA PRO A 371 -11.03 13.76 1.52
C PRO A 371 -10.15 14.66 2.41
N HIS A 372 -10.38 14.69 3.72
CA HIS A 372 -9.64 15.56 4.65
C HIS A 372 -8.25 15.02 4.97
N GLU A 373 -8.11 13.70 5.13
CA GLU A 373 -6.82 13.06 5.43
C GLU A 373 -5.97 12.81 4.18
N CYS A 374 -6.57 12.49 3.03
CA CYS A 374 -5.83 12.25 1.79
C CYS A 374 -5.31 13.54 1.11
N GLY A 375 -5.32 14.67 1.82
CA GLY A 375 -4.88 15.97 1.33
C GLY A 375 -5.91 16.68 0.46
N LYS A 376 -6.23 17.94 0.81
CA LYS A 376 -7.13 18.81 0.03
C LYS A 376 -6.54 19.26 -1.31
N ASN A 377 -5.23 19.05 -1.52
CA ASN A 377 -4.55 19.56 -2.71
C ASN A 377 -4.66 18.58 -3.90
N LEU A 378 -5.50 18.95 -4.87
CA LEU A 378 -5.67 18.19 -6.12
C LEU A 378 -4.37 18.09 -6.95
N GLU A 379 -3.45 19.04 -6.82
CA GLU A 379 -2.19 19.05 -7.58
C GLU A 379 -1.25 17.89 -7.17
N ARG A 380 -1.42 17.39 -5.94
CA ARG A 380 -0.59 16.31 -5.36
C ARG A 380 -1.30 14.96 -5.35
N ALA A 381 -2.51 14.91 -5.89
CA ALA A 381 -3.30 13.70 -5.94
C ALA A 381 -2.62 12.65 -6.84
N PRO A 382 -2.51 11.38 -6.41
CA PRO A 382 -1.99 10.33 -7.27
C PRO A 382 -2.87 10.12 -8.53
N PHE A 383 -4.17 10.39 -8.40
CA PHE A 383 -5.18 10.35 -9.47
C PHE A 383 -6.42 11.14 -9.04
N MET A 384 -7.31 11.46 -9.97
CA MET A 384 -8.55 12.15 -9.66
C MET A 384 -9.56 11.22 -9.00
N GLY A 385 -10.48 11.80 -8.21
CA GLY A 385 -11.38 11.02 -7.36
C GLY A 385 -12.22 9.97 -8.11
N PHE A 386 -12.52 10.20 -9.39
CA PHE A 386 -13.26 9.26 -10.23
C PHE A 386 -12.45 8.01 -10.61
N MET A 387 -11.11 8.03 -10.53
CA MET A 387 -10.25 6.86 -10.76
C MET A 387 -10.03 6.01 -9.51
N THR A 388 -10.46 6.47 -8.32
CA THR A 388 -10.28 5.75 -7.05
C THR A 388 -10.84 4.34 -7.10
N LYS A 389 -12.05 4.17 -7.63
CA LYS A 389 -12.70 2.86 -7.76
C LYS A 389 -11.93 1.92 -8.70
N HIS A 390 -11.34 2.45 -9.76
CA HIS A 390 -10.56 1.66 -10.72
C HIS A 390 -9.32 1.06 -10.04
N TYR A 391 -8.47 1.88 -9.39
CA TYR A 391 -7.27 1.38 -8.71
C TYR A 391 -7.60 0.52 -7.47
N ARG A 392 -8.68 0.82 -6.75
CA ARG A 392 -9.17 -0.03 -5.66
C ARG A 392 -9.54 -1.44 -6.15
N ASN A 393 -10.19 -1.54 -7.31
CA ASN A 393 -10.53 -2.84 -7.88
C ASN A 393 -9.30 -3.59 -8.42
N ILE A 394 -8.30 -2.90 -8.96
CA ILE A 394 -7.02 -3.52 -9.32
C ILE A 394 -6.35 -4.11 -8.08
N TYR A 395 -6.27 -3.35 -6.99
CA TYR A 395 -5.69 -3.83 -5.74
C TYR A 395 -6.49 -5.01 -5.16
N ALA A 396 -7.82 -4.92 -5.12
CA ALA A 396 -8.68 -6.02 -4.68
C ALA A 396 -8.49 -7.30 -5.53
N ALA A 397 -8.41 -7.16 -6.85
CA ALA A 397 -8.12 -8.27 -7.76
C ALA A 397 -6.74 -8.89 -7.48
N ALA A 398 -5.73 -8.05 -7.24
CA ALA A 398 -4.40 -8.53 -6.88
C ALA A 398 -4.36 -9.27 -5.54
N VAL A 399 -5.08 -8.77 -4.51
CA VAL A 399 -5.23 -9.45 -3.21
C VAL A 399 -5.89 -10.81 -3.40
N TYR A 400 -6.98 -10.86 -4.17
CA TYR A 400 -7.70 -12.10 -4.44
C TYR A 400 -6.82 -13.14 -5.12
N LEU A 401 -6.10 -12.76 -6.18
CA LEU A 401 -5.19 -13.65 -6.90
C LEU A 401 -4.03 -14.11 -6.02
N ALA A 402 -3.42 -13.20 -5.25
CA ALA A 402 -2.34 -13.54 -4.31
C ALA A 402 -2.82 -14.48 -3.19
N GLY A 403 -4.05 -14.28 -2.69
CA GLY A 403 -4.69 -15.18 -1.72
C GLY A 403 -4.83 -16.59 -2.27
N LYS A 404 -5.36 -16.72 -3.50
CA LYS A 404 -5.48 -18.02 -4.19
C LYS A 404 -4.13 -18.71 -4.40
N GLU A 405 -3.11 -17.96 -4.82
CA GLU A 405 -1.75 -18.49 -5.00
C GLU A 405 -1.17 -19.04 -3.69
N GLN A 406 -1.54 -18.45 -2.54
CA GLN A 406 -1.09 -18.84 -1.21
C GLN A 406 -2.03 -19.84 -0.51
N GLY A 407 -3.09 -20.31 -1.17
CA GLY A 407 -4.07 -21.24 -0.59
C GLY A 407 -4.92 -20.61 0.51
N ILE A 408 -5.05 -19.29 0.54
CA ILE A 408 -5.90 -18.54 1.47
C ILE A 408 -7.34 -18.53 0.97
N ASP A 409 -8.29 -18.71 1.89
CA ASP A 409 -9.73 -18.68 1.59
C ASP A 409 -10.20 -17.30 1.09
N ASP A 410 -11.16 -17.32 0.16
CA ASP A 410 -11.78 -16.13 -0.43
C ASP A 410 -12.43 -15.24 0.65
N ILE A 411 -12.86 -15.82 1.78
CA ILE A 411 -13.41 -15.08 2.92
C ILE A 411 -12.39 -14.09 3.52
N ALA A 412 -11.10 -14.39 3.48
CA ALA A 412 -10.07 -13.50 4.02
C ALA A 412 -9.74 -12.32 3.07
N THR A 413 -10.14 -12.42 1.80
CA THR A 413 -9.80 -11.43 0.75
C THR A 413 -10.99 -10.63 0.24
N ARG A 414 -12.24 -11.10 0.47
CA ARG A 414 -13.48 -10.44 0.01
C ARG A 414 -13.73 -9.03 0.58
N TYR A 415 -13.07 -8.65 1.68
CA TYR A 415 -13.31 -7.34 2.29
C TYR A 415 -12.64 -6.19 1.52
N THR A 416 -11.60 -6.46 0.73
CA THR A 416 -10.77 -5.40 0.14
C THR A 416 -11.55 -4.44 -0.76
N THR A 417 -12.48 -4.92 -1.59
CA THR A 417 -13.30 -4.10 -2.50
C THR A 417 -14.07 -2.99 -1.77
N LYS A 418 -14.53 -3.26 -0.55
CA LYS A 418 -15.37 -2.37 0.28
C LYS A 418 -14.61 -1.79 1.48
N SER A 419 -13.37 -2.21 1.70
CA SER A 419 -12.55 -1.78 2.85
C SER A 419 -12.37 -0.27 2.98
N ALA A 420 -12.55 0.52 1.93
CA ALA A 420 -12.58 1.97 2.06
C ALA A 420 -13.80 2.50 2.83
N LEU A 421 -14.97 1.89 2.62
CA LEU A 421 -16.17 2.16 3.40
C LEU A 421 -16.01 1.65 4.84
N TYR A 422 -15.42 0.46 5.03
CA TYR A 422 -15.22 -0.11 6.36
C TYR A 422 -14.27 0.76 7.19
N GLN A 423 -13.11 1.13 6.63
CA GLN A 423 -12.17 2.06 7.27
C GLN A 423 -12.85 3.39 7.60
N ALA A 424 -13.73 3.91 6.74
CA ALA A 424 -14.51 5.13 6.99
C ALA A 424 -15.40 5.09 8.21
N ILE A 425 -15.88 3.90 8.59
CA ILE A 425 -16.62 3.73 9.83
C ILE A 425 -15.69 3.81 11.04
N PHE A 426 -14.60 3.06 11.06
CA PHE A 426 -13.65 3.08 12.18
C PHE A 426 -13.05 4.47 12.39
N ALA A 427 -12.65 5.10 11.31
CA ALA A 427 -12.05 6.42 11.38
C ALA A 427 -13.05 7.53 11.74
N ALA A 428 -14.36 7.35 11.47
CA ALA A 428 -15.36 8.28 11.97
C ALA A 428 -15.55 8.20 13.49
N ILE A 429 -15.14 7.09 14.12
CA ILE A 429 -15.24 6.87 15.56
C ILE A 429 -13.91 7.17 16.25
N TYR A 430 -12.79 6.82 15.61
CA TYR A 430 -11.49 6.74 16.28
C TYR A 430 -10.39 7.60 15.68
N GLU A 431 -10.56 8.07 14.45
CA GLU A 431 -9.55 8.78 13.68
C GLU A 431 -10.14 10.11 13.21
N GLY A 432 -9.47 10.87 12.34
CA GLY A 432 -9.90 12.24 11.99
C GLY A 432 -11.21 12.34 11.18
N GLY A 433 -12.02 11.29 11.12
CA GLY A 433 -13.35 11.29 10.50
C GLY A 433 -14.45 11.87 11.41
N HIS A 434 -15.67 12.00 10.88
CA HIS A 434 -16.80 12.53 11.65
C HIS A 434 -18.09 11.71 11.44
N PRO A 435 -18.80 11.30 12.52
CA PRO A 435 -20.05 10.55 12.45
C PRO A 435 -21.14 11.17 11.56
N LEU A 436 -21.26 12.51 11.57
CA LEU A 436 -22.20 13.21 10.69
C LEU A 436 -21.90 12.99 9.20
N ASP A 437 -20.63 12.99 8.80
CA ASP A 437 -20.22 12.86 7.41
C ASP A 437 -20.41 11.42 6.92
N ILE A 438 -19.97 10.43 7.69
CA ILE A 438 -20.10 9.03 7.28
C ILE A 438 -21.57 8.60 7.18
N THR A 439 -22.41 9.02 8.12
CA THR A 439 -23.86 8.74 8.06
C THR A 439 -24.52 9.42 6.85
N ASN A 440 -24.06 10.61 6.45
CA ASN A 440 -24.52 11.26 5.21
C ASN A 440 -24.15 10.42 3.97
N LYS A 441 -22.91 9.93 3.91
CA LYS A 441 -22.40 9.12 2.79
C LYS A 441 -23.11 7.77 2.69
N VAL A 442 -23.38 7.11 3.82
CA VAL A 442 -24.14 5.85 3.86
C VAL A 442 -25.58 6.06 3.38
N LEU A 443 -26.28 7.08 3.90
CA LEU A 443 -27.65 7.39 3.44
C LEU A 443 -27.71 7.68 1.93
N ARG A 444 -26.76 8.45 1.40
CA ARG A 444 -26.67 8.74 -0.04
C ARG A 444 -26.34 7.52 -0.90
N SER A 445 -25.83 6.45 -0.29
CA SER A 445 -25.52 5.19 -0.97
C SER A 445 -26.74 4.27 -1.09
N ILE A 446 -27.85 4.56 -0.39
CA ILE A 446 -29.11 3.83 -0.52
C ILE A 446 -29.75 4.18 -1.88
N PRO A 447 -30.08 3.18 -2.73
CA PRO A 447 -30.71 3.43 -4.02
C PRO A 447 -31.99 4.27 -3.90
N GLY A 448 -32.04 5.39 -4.63
CA GLY A 448 -33.20 6.29 -4.63
C GLY A 448 -33.28 7.28 -3.47
N PHE A 449 -32.33 7.26 -2.52
CA PHE A 449 -32.28 8.26 -1.46
C PHE A 449 -31.88 9.63 -2.02
N ARG A 450 -32.87 10.53 -2.17
CA ARG A 450 -32.68 11.91 -2.68
C ARG A 450 -33.04 12.99 -1.65
N MET A 451 -33.37 12.58 -0.43
CA MET A 451 -33.77 13.48 0.65
C MET A 451 -32.55 14.20 1.24
N GLN A 452 -32.79 15.29 1.98
CA GLN A 452 -31.74 15.97 2.75
C GLN A 452 -31.33 15.10 3.96
N PRO A 453 -30.07 14.64 4.06
CA PRO A 453 -29.65 13.76 5.15
C PRO A 453 -29.82 14.35 6.55
N SER A 454 -29.57 15.65 6.73
CA SER A 454 -29.73 16.34 8.02
C SER A 454 -31.18 16.29 8.52
N HIS A 455 -32.15 16.59 7.65
CA HIS A 455 -33.57 16.53 7.99
C HIS A 455 -34.02 15.09 8.28
N PHE A 456 -33.55 14.13 7.49
CA PHE A 456 -33.86 12.72 7.69
C PHE A 456 -33.34 12.22 9.05
N LYS A 457 -32.09 12.55 9.40
CA LYS A 457 -31.50 12.23 10.70
C LYS A 457 -32.26 12.86 11.85
N LYS A 458 -32.65 14.13 11.74
CA LYS A 458 -33.48 14.80 12.75
C LYS A 458 -34.83 14.09 12.98
N LEU A 459 -35.51 13.66 11.92
CA LEU A 459 -36.76 12.90 12.05
C LEU A 459 -36.54 11.50 12.65
N LEU A 460 -35.43 10.84 12.31
CA LEU A 460 -35.04 9.56 12.90
C LEU A 460 -34.76 9.69 14.40
N GLY A 461 -34.10 10.78 14.81
CA GLY A 461 -33.85 11.11 16.20
C GLY A 461 -35.14 11.26 17.01
N LYS A 462 -36.14 11.97 16.47
CA LYS A 462 -37.49 12.11 17.07
C LYS A 462 -38.25 10.78 17.20
N GLY A 463 -37.82 9.73 16.50
CA GLY A 463 -38.48 8.43 16.49
C GLY A 463 -39.28 8.20 15.21
N TRP A 464 -38.82 7.27 14.39
CA TRP A 464 -39.48 6.88 13.15
C TRP A 464 -39.32 5.37 12.89
N PRO A 465 -40.15 4.51 13.50
CA PRO A 465 -39.97 3.06 13.46
C PRO A 465 -39.94 2.48 12.03
N ALA A 466 -40.82 2.94 11.15
CA ALA A 466 -40.84 2.48 9.75
C ALA A 466 -39.56 2.87 8.96
N ALA A 467 -38.92 3.99 9.30
CA ALA A 467 -37.63 4.33 8.70
C ALA A 467 -36.51 3.47 9.26
N VAL A 468 -36.51 3.17 10.57
CA VAL A 468 -35.56 2.23 11.18
C VAL A 468 -35.64 0.87 10.49
N GLU A 469 -36.83 0.28 10.37
CA GLU A 469 -37.04 -1.01 9.70
C GLU A 469 -36.58 -0.98 8.23
N TYR A 470 -36.84 0.14 7.52
CA TYR A 470 -36.34 0.32 6.16
C TYR A 470 -34.80 0.34 6.11
N LEU A 471 -34.15 1.07 7.02
CA LEU A 471 -32.69 1.19 7.08
C LEU A 471 -32.04 -0.13 7.47
N GLU A 472 -32.60 -0.87 8.43
CA GLU A 472 -32.15 -2.19 8.83
C GLU A 472 -32.18 -3.20 7.69
N ARG A 473 -33.07 -3.00 6.70
CA ARG A 473 -33.11 -3.82 5.49
C ARG A 473 -32.12 -3.36 4.41
N GLU A 474 -31.95 -2.06 4.21
CA GLU A 474 -31.16 -1.53 3.08
C GLU A 474 -29.68 -1.32 3.41
N ILE A 475 -29.34 -0.90 4.63
CA ILE A 475 -27.95 -0.64 5.03
C ILE A 475 -27.07 -1.90 4.92
N PRO A 476 -27.48 -3.10 5.38
CA PRO A 476 -26.64 -4.29 5.27
C PRO A 476 -26.17 -4.61 3.84
N LYS A 477 -27.01 -4.33 2.84
CA LYS A 477 -26.68 -4.55 1.42
C LYS A 477 -25.51 -3.68 0.94
N ILE A 478 -25.30 -2.51 1.55
CA ILE A 478 -24.20 -1.59 1.21
C ILE A 478 -22.87 -2.15 1.71
N PHE A 479 -22.90 -2.77 2.90
CA PHE A 479 -21.75 -3.31 3.62
C PHE A 479 -21.45 -4.78 3.30
N GLU A 480 -22.21 -5.40 2.38
CA GLU A 480 -21.94 -6.75 1.94
C GLU A 480 -20.59 -6.81 1.22
N ALA A 481 -19.75 -7.77 1.61
CA ALA A 481 -18.45 -7.98 1.01
C ALA A 481 -18.60 -8.52 -0.41
N GLU A 482 -17.78 -8.01 -1.33
CA GLU A 482 -17.88 -8.31 -2.76
C GLU A 482 -16.51 -8.70 -3.32
N LEU A 483 -16.49 -9.77 -4.12
CA LEU A 483 -15.30 -10.10 -4.91
C LEU A 483 -15.07 -9.05 -6.01
N PRO A 484 -13.81 -8.81 -6.40
CA PRO A 484 -13.51 -7.90 -7.49
C PRO A 484 -14.06 -8.43 -8.83
N ASP A 485 -14.39 -7.52 -9.74
CA ASP A 485 -14.88 -7.85 -11.09
C ASP A 485 -13.78 -8.58 -11.89
N GLU A 486 -14.15 -9.66 -12.60
CA GLU A 486 -13.26 -10.55 -13.35
C GLU A 486 -12.35 -9.79 -14.32
N LYS A 487 -12.82 -8.68 -14.90
CA LYS A 487 -12.00 -7.89 -15.83
C LYS A 487 -10.70 -7.37 -15.19
N PHE A 488 -10.74 -7.03 -13.90
CA PHE A 488 -9.56 -6.56 -13.17
C PHE A 488 -8.63 -7.72 -12.81
N MET A 489 -9.18 -8.92 -12.60
CA MET A 489 -8.35 -10.12 -12.44
C MET A 489 -7.57 -10.41 -13.72
N CYS A 490 -8.22 -10.29 -14.90
CA CYS A 490 -7.55 -10.42 -16.19
C CYS A 490 -6.46 -9.35 -16.39
N GLU A 491 -6.74 -8.09 -16.03
CA GLU A 491 -5.79 -6.98 -16.10
C GLU A 491 -4.52 -7.25 -15.26
N VAL A 492 -4.70 -7.64 -13.99
CA VAL A 492 -3.58 -7.99 -13.09
C VAL A 492 -2.82 -9.22 -13.59
N ALA A 493 -3.52 -10.24 -14.09
CA ALA A 493 -2.91 -11.45 -14.63
C ALA A 493 -2.07 -11.16 -15.89
N ALA A 494 -2.53 -10.28 -16.78
CA ALA A 494 -1.86 -9.96 -18.05
C ALA A 494 -0.44 -9.43 -17.84
N ILE A 495 -0.20 -8.62 -16.81
CA ILE A 495 1.15 -8.08 -16.51
C ILE A 495 2.13 -9.18 -16.11
N SER A 496 1.63 -10.28 -15.53
CA SER A 496 2.46 -11.44 -15.15
C SER A 496 2.97 -12.23 -16.35
N ALA A 497 2.28 -12.12 -17.50
CA ALA A 497 2.64 -12.81 -18.74
C ALA A 497 3.71 -12.06 -19.56
N VAL A 498 3.95 -10.77 -19.26
CA VAL A 498 4.95 -9.95 -19.94
C VAL A 498 6.33 -10.27 -19.34
N LYS A 499 7.11 -11.13 -20.01
CA LYS A 499 8.52 -11.34 -19.65
C LYS A 499 9.28 -10.00 -19.76
N PRO A 500 10.22 -9.70 -18.84
CA PRO A 500 11.05 -8.52 -18.97
C PRO A 500 11.80 -8.57 -20.31
N PRO A 501 12.00 -7.42 -20.98
CA PRO A 501 12.79 -7.40 -22.21
C PRO A 501 14.18 -7.96 -21.91
N LEU A 502 14.60 -8.94 -22.71
CA LEU A 502 15.94 -9.51 -22.66
C LEU A 502 16.96 -8.36 -22.66
N LYS A 503 17.81 -8.28 -21.62
CA LYS A 503 18.91 -7.31 -21.56
C LYS A 503 19.68 -7.39 -22.88
N ARG A 504 19.97 -6.25 -23.52
CA ARG A 504 20.72 -6.16 -24.80
C ARG A 504 22.03 -6.98 -24.81
N GLY A 505 22.63 -7.26 -23.65
CA GLY A 505 23.80 -8.13 -23.51
C GLY A 505 23.57 -9.63 -23.74
N SER A 506 22.34 -10.14 -23.60
CA SER A 506 22.03 -11.57 -23.83
C SER A 506 21.84 -11.93 -25.30
N ILE A 507 21.61 -10.97 -26.19
CA ILE A 507 21.54 -11.24 -27.64
C ILE A 507 22.94 -11.52 -28.21
N SER A 508 23.97 -10.81 -27.71
CA SER A 508 25.37 -11.08 -28.05
C SER A 508 25.83 -12.45 -27.54
N ALA A 509 25.45 -12.84 -26.32
CA ALA A 509 25.80 -14.16 -25.77
C ALA A 509 25.12 -15.32 -26.52
N VAL A 510 23.90 -15.14 -27.04
CA VAL A 510 23.23 -16.16 -27.85
C VAL A 510 23.79 -16.22 -29.27
N MET A 511 24.40 -15.14 -29.79
CA MET A 511 25.01 -15.13 -31.12
C MET A 511 26.45 -15.65 -31.17
N GLU A 512 27.21 -15.60 -30.06
CA GLU A 512 28.57 -16.17 -29.99
C GLU A 512 28.58 -17.70 -30.00
N ASP A 513 27.55 -18.36 -29.48
CA ASP A 513 27.41 -19.84 -29.49
C ASP A 513 27.10 -20.43 -30.88
N PHE A 514 26.88 -19.60 -31.91
CA PHE A 514 26.58 -20.06 -33.28
C PHE A 514 27.75 -19.99 -34.27
N HIS A 515 28.94 -19.56 -33.84
CA HIS A 515 30.15 -19.65 -34.67
C HIS A 515 30.81 -21.03 -34.57
N VAL A 516 30.15 -22.05 -35.13
CA VAL A 516 30.80 -23.32 -35.49
C VAL A 516 31.28 -23.24 -36.95
N THR A 517 32.59 -23.22 -37.08
CA THR A 517 33.36 -23.35 -38.32
C THR A 517 33.10 -24.67 -39.04
N GLN A 518 32.94 -24.57 -40.36
CA GLN A 518 33.05 -25.61 -41.40
C GLN A 518 32.06 -26.79 -41.45
N LYS A 519 31.30 -26.79 -42.57
CA LYS A 519 30.84 -27.93 -43.39
C LYS A 519 30.34 -29.19 -42.65
N ARG A 520 29.04 -29.20 -42.33
CA ARG A 520 28.12 -30.32 -42.57
C ARG A 520 26.67 -29.85 -42.34
N THR A 521 25.84 -29.99 -43.37
CA THR A 521 24.39 -29.73 -43.31
C THR A 521 23.73 -30.67 -42.29
N LYS A 522 23.16 -30.11 -41.23
CA LYS A 522 22.15 -30.78 -40.40
C LYS A 522 20.87 -29.96 -40.46
N THR A 523 19.84 -30.54 -41.05
CA THR A 523 18.47 -30.04 -41.04
C THR A 523 17.92 -30.21 -39.63
N VAL A 524 17.52 -29.12 -38.98
CA VAL A 524 16.77 -29.17 -37.72
C VAL A 524 15.32 -28.81 -38.03
N ASP A 525 14.41 -29.74 -37.80
CA ASP A 525 12.97 -29.53 -37.96
C ASP A 525 12.45 -28.71 -36.77
N VAL A 526 12.23 -27.41 -36.98
CA VAL A 526 11.52 -26.56 -36.02
C VAL A 526 10.02 -26.60 -36.37
N PRO A 527 9.12 -26.88 -35.41
CA PRO A 527 7.69 -26.90 -35.68
C PRO A 527 7.18 -25.54 -36.19
N PHE A 528 6.43 -25.52 -37.28
CA PHE A 528 5.87 -24.31 -37.91
C PHE A 528 5.18 -23.35 -36.93
N LYS A 529 4.57 -23.89 -35.86
CA LYS A 529 3.91 -23.13 -34.79
C LYS A 529 4.86 -22.24 -33.98
N VAL A 530 6.13 -22.62 -33.85
CA VAL A 530 7.16 -21.84 -33.14
C VAL A 530 7.59 -20.64 -33.98
N VAL A 531 7.75 -20.83 -35.29
CA VAL A 531 8.07 -19.74 -36.23
C VAL A 531 6.89 -18.79 -36.35
N GLN A 532 5.66 -19.30 -36.38
CA GLN A 532 4.44 -18.49 -36.45
C GLN A 532 4.25 -17.62 -35.20
N ASN A 533 4.49 -18.17 -34.00
CA ASN A 533 4.42 -17.40 -32.75
C ASN A 533 5.53 -16.34 -32.65
N PHE A 534 6.72 -16.63 -33.21
CA PHE A 534 7.83 -15.68 -33.25
C PHE A 534 7.53 -14.51 -34.21
N VAL A 535 6.97 -14.78 -35.39
CA VAL A 535 6.58 -13.74 -36.35
C VAL A 535 5.39 -12.93 -35.84
N GLN A 536 4.40 -13.57 -35.21
CA GLN A 536 3.26 -12.90 -34.55
C GLN A 536 3.74 -11.94 -33.45
N SER A 537 4.70 -12.38 -32.63
CA SER A 537 5.34 -11.57 -31.58
C SER A 537 6.13 -10.38 -32.13
N LEU A 538 6.65 -10.43 -33.36
CA LEU A 538 7.39 -9.32 -33.97
C LEU A 538 6.46 -8.27 -34.58
N VAL A 539 5.30 -8.71 -35.08
CA VAL A 539 4.24 -7.83 -35.63
C VAL A 539 3.48 -7.12 -34.51
N GLU A 540 3.19 -7.80 -33.40
CA GLU A 540 2.47 -7.22 -32.24
C GLU A 540 3.29 -6.17 -31.45
N ASN A 541 4.59 -6.05 -31.72
CA ASN A 541 5.50 -5.09 -31.08
C ASN A 541 6.00 -3.98 -32.04
N ASP A 542 5.33 -3.77 -33.17
CA ASP A 542 5.61 -2.70 -34.17
C ASP A 542 7.07 -2.65 -34.69
N MET A 543 7.83 -3.75 -34.62
CA MET A 543 9.23 -3.77 -35.06
C MET A 543 9.44 -4.15 -36.54
N VAL A 544 8.41 -4.61 -37.27
CA VAL A 544 8.49 -4.94 -38.71
C VAL A 544 7.14 -4.74 -39.42
N THR A 545 7.13 -4.07 -40.59
CA THR A 545 5.98 -4.09 -41.53
C THR A 545 6.07 -5.26 -42.52
N LEU A 546 5.04 -6.12 -42.58
CA LEU A 546 4.89 -7.18 -43.58
C LEU A 546 4.30 -6.61 -44.88
N ASN A 547 5.08 -6.61 -45.96
CA ASN A 547 4.60 -6.21 -47.29
C ASN A 547 4.25 -7.46 -48.11
N LEU A 548 2.97 -7.80 -48.21
CA LEU A 548 2.47 -8.89 -49.07
C LEU A 548 2.12 -8.34 -50.45
N GLY A 549 3.14 -8.15 -51.29
CA GLY A 549 3.01 -7.69 -52.68
C GLY A 549 3.22 -8.82 -53.70
N GLY A 550 2.11 -9.32 -54.26
CA GLY A 550 1.88 -9.83 -55.62
C GLY A 550 2.90 -10.69 -56.38
N LEU A 551 2.46 -11.89 -56.79
CA LEU A 551 2.63 -12.41 -58.16
C LEU A 551 1.47 -13.38 -58.47
N PHE A 552 0.60 -12.97 -59.40
CA PHE A 552 -0.64 -13.65 -59.82
C PHE A 552 -0.39 -14.74 -60.88
N SER A 553 -1.23 -15.79 -60.88
CA SER A 553 -1.93 -16.28 -62.10
C SER A 553 -3.02 -17.31 -61.75
N SER A 554 -4.26 -17.07 -62.21
CA SER A 554 -5.45 -17.96 -62.16
C SER A 554 -5.33 -19.13 -63.16
N PRO A 555 -6.14 -20.23 -63.07
CA PRO A 555 -7.48 -20.20 -63.68
C PRO A 555 -8.61 -20.99 -62.94
N VAL A 556 -9.78 -20.33 -62.86
CA VAL A 556 -11.15 -20.71 -63.34
C VAL A 556 -11.81 -22.07 -63.00
N ALA A 557 -13.13 -21.95 -62.70
CA ALA A 557 -14.28 -22.88 -62.78
C ALA A 557 -14.47 -23.89 -61.62
N ASP A 558 -15.67 -24.25 -61.14
CA ASP A 558 -17.06 -23.76 -61.17
C ASP A 558 -17.85 -24.73 -60.24
N GLU A 559 -19.09 -24.38 -59.86
CA GLU A 559 -20.15 -25.26 -59.31
C GLU A 559 -20.13 -25.72 -57.81
N ARG A 560 -21.21 -25.34 -57.10
CA ARG A 560 -21.83 -26.09 -55.96
C ARG A 560 -22.64 -27.29 -56.57
N PRO A 561 -23.15 -28.34 -55.86
CA PRO A 561 -23.60 -28.33 -54.44
C PRO A 561 -23.62 -29.69 -53.65
N ILE A 562 -24.06 -29.64 -52.38
CA ILE A 562 -24.88 -30.64 -51.63
C ILE A 562 -24.26 -31.95 -51.02
N LEU A 563 -24.58 -32.13 -49.71
CA LEU A 563 -24.73 -33.32 -48.84
C LEU A 563 -23.77 -34.53 -48.92
N SER A 564 -23.12 -34.86 -47.78
CA SER A 564 -23.29 -36.11 -47.00
C SER A 564 -22.11 -36.39 -46.05
N THR A 565 -22.39 -37.03 -44.93
CA THR A 565 -21.49 -37.36 -43.80
C THR A 565 -20.64 -38.65 -44.06
N PRO A 566 -19.74 -39.06 -43.13
CA PRO A 566 -18.28 -39.25 -43.31
C PRO A 566 -17.85 -40.67 -43.79
N PRO A 567 -16.55 -40.93 -44.04
CA PRO A 567 -15.76 -41.63 -43.00
C PRO A 567 -14.24 -41.31 -42.95
N ASN A 568 -13.64 -41.74 -41.83
CA ASN A 568 -12.20 -41.85 -41.55
C ASN A 568 -11.33 -42.29 -42.74
N THR A 569 -10.18 -41.62 -42.98
CA THR A 569 -8.82 -42.14 -42.76
C THR A 569 -7.72 -41.21 -43.30
N ARG A 570 -6.54 -41.31 -42.69
CA ARG A 570 -5.33 -40.47 -42.79
C ARG A 570 -4.71 -40.34 -44.20
N ARG A 571 -4.30 -39.11 -44.56
CA ARG A 571 -2.95 -38.79 -45.11
C ARG A 571 -2.71 -37.28 -45.08
N LYS A 572 -1.79 -36.80 -44.24
CA LYS A 572 -1.28 -35.42 -44.29
C LYS A 572 -0.06 -35.40 -45.21
N GLU A 573 -0.20 -34.88 -46.42
CA GLU A 573 0.92 -34.40 -47.22
C GLU A 573 1.49 -33.14 -46.55
N LYS A 574 2.79 -33.14 -46.23
CA LYS A 574 3.49 -31.94 -45.77
C LYS A 574 4.01 -31.18 -46.99
N GLN A 575 3.31 -30.13 -47.42
CA GLN A 575 3.91 -29.13 -48.32
C GLN A 575 5.02 -28.38 -47.58
N LYS A 576 6.22 -28.33 -48.17
CA LYS A 576 7.35 -27.52 -47.69
C LYS A 576 7.31 -26.17 -48.38
N TYR A 577 7.17 -25.09 -47.61
CA TYR A 577 7.35 -23.73 -48.09
C TYR A 577 8.74 -23.22 -47.68
N ARG A 578 9.40 -22.50 -48.58
CA ARG A 578 10.70 -21.85 -48.35
C ARG A 578 10.44 -20.35 -48.26
N PHE A 579 10.81 -19.73 -47.16
CA PHE A 579 10.72 -18.29 -46.97
C PHE A 579 12.12 -17.69 -46.83
N THR A 580 12.33 -16.52 -47.43
CA THR A 580 13.54 -15.70 -47.27
C THR A 580 13.10 -14.40 -46.60
N LEU A 581 13.72 -14.05 -45.47
CA LEU A 581 13.49 -12.80 -44.75
C LEU A 581 14.63 -11.84 -45.06
N GLU A 582 14.33 -10.68 -45.64
CA GLU A 582 15.26 -9.54 -45.72
C GLU A 582 14.82 -8.47 -44.70
N MET A 583 15.76 -8.06 -43.84
CA MET A 583 15.59 -6.95 -42.90
C MET A 583 16.20 -5.68 -43.50
N SER A 584 15.50 -4.55 -43.46
CA SER A 584 16.08 -3.24 -43.75
C SER A 584 15.80 -2.28 -42.60
N GLU A 585 16.82 -1.57 -42.12
CA GLU A 585 16.71 -0.50 -41.12
C GLU A 585 16.11 0.74 -41.79
N LYS A 586 15.06 1.32 -41.21
CA LYS A 586 14.58 2.65 -41.62
C LYS A 586 15.23 3.72 -40.75
N THR A 587 16.05 4.57 -41.38
CA THR A 587 16.31 5.94 -40.96
C THR A 587 15.07 6.80 -41.28
N LEU A 588 14.61 7.60 -40.31
CA LEU A 588 13.54 8.59 -40.51
C LEU A 588 14.15 10.00 -40.45
N GLU A 589 14.19 10.68 -41.59
CA GLU A 589 14.32 12.14 -41.68
C GLU A 589 12.94 12.82 -41.59
N PRO A 590 12.85 14.09 -41.14
CA PRO A 590 11.59 14.76 -40.88
C PRO A 590 11.04 15.47 -42.13
N VAL A 591 9.74 15.35 -42.41
CA VAL A 591 9.06 16.19 -43.41
C VAL A 591 7.73 16.73 -42.88
N SER A 592 7.52 18.00 -43.23
CA SER A 592 6.51 18.97 -42.84
C SER A 592 5.06 18.61 -43.16
N PHE A 593 4.15 19.12 -42.33
CA PHE A 593 2.70 19.14 -42.59
C PHE A 593 2.34 20.30 -43.53
N GLY A 594 1.80 19.96 -44.70
CA GLY A 594 1.03 20.86 -45.56
C GLY A 594 -0.48 20.72 -45.28
N MET A 595 -1.15 21.87 -45.20
CA MET A 595 -2.61 22.01 -45.14
C MET A 595 -3.30 21.27 -46.30
N PHE A 596 -4.52 20.76 -46.09
CA PHE A 596 -5.73 21.29 -46.76
C PHE A 596 -7.01 20.64 -46.22
N THR A 597 -8.04 21.48 -46.27
CA THR A 597 -9.45 21.36 -45.87
C THR A 597 -10.25 20.26 -46.55
N HIS A 598 -11.18 19.65 -45.82
CA HIS A 598 -12.63 19.84 -46.05
C HIS A 598 -13.46 19.46 -44.82
#